data_AF-A0A6A4W5M4-F1
#
_entry.id   AF-A0A6A4W5M4-F1
#
_cell.length_a   1.000
_cell.length_b   1.000
_cell.length_c   1.000
_cell.angle_alpha   90.00
_cell.angle_beta   90.00
_cell.angle_gamma   90.00
#
_symmetry.space_group_name_H-M   'P 1'
#
loop_
_entity.id
_entity.type
_entity.pdbx_description
1 polymer ?
#
loop_
_entity_poly.entity_id
_entity_poly.type
_entity_poly.pdbx_seq_one_letter_code
_entity_poly.pdbx_strand_id
1 'polypeptide(L)'
;MDTGAEVTQLGRLHYWNNTEKTNAFEAPCNMINGSAGELFHPRRQRDYVEFYSTDICRSLRVPYKEEMSMYGLDGYRFQADEMMFAAPETNPDNWCYCNGECPPAGLLNETLCRFGVPAFVSFPHMLYADPAVLDQTVGQEPNETLHNFNIDLEPVGRHFPNIGYQSEVFSFAEVGYNHTLSK
;
A
#
# COMPACT_ATOMS: atom_id res chain seq x y z
N MET A 1 18.83 0.24 6.09
CA MET A 1 17.75 -0.23 6.97
C MET A 1 18.32 -0.34 8.37
N ASP A 2 17.56 0.07 9.37
CA ASP A 2 17.99 0.00 10.77
C ASP A 2 17.86 -1.42 11.31
N THR A 3 18.96 -1.92 11.89
CA THR A 3 19.07 -3.29 12.40
C THR A 3 18.65 -3.45 13.86
N GLY A 4 18.07 -2.40 14.48
CA GLY A 4 17.54 -2.47 15.84
C GLY A 4 18.53 -2.11 16.96
N ALA A 5 19.54 -1.28 16.70
CA ALA A 5 20.32 -0.64 17.78
C ALA A 5 19.39 0.15 18.73
N GLU A 6 18.43 0.86 18.14
CA GLU A 6 17.22 1.35 18.81
C GLU A 6 16.05 0.46 18.38
N VAL A 7 15.44 -0.24 19.34
CA VAL A 7 14.38 -1.23 19.05
C VAL A 7 13.18 -0.60 18.36
N THR A 8 12.85 0.66 18.67
CA THR A 8 11.74 1.40 18.05
C THR A 8 11.98 1.75 16.58
N GLN A 9 13.23 1.66 16.11
CA GLN A 9 13.59 1.93 14.72
C GLN A 9 13.83 0.64 13.93
N LEU A 10 13.70 -0.54 14.54
CA LEU A 10 13.94 -1.82 13.88
C LEU A 10 13.15 -1.94 12.57
N GLY A 11 13.85 -2.29 11.49
CA GLY A 11 13.24 -2.49 10.17
C GLY A 11 13.00 -1.21 9.38
N ARG A 12 13.23 -0.03 9.96
CA ARG A 12 13.07 1.26 9.27
C ARG A 12 13.97 1.34 8.04
N LEU A 13 13.36 1.66 6.90
CA LEU A 13 14.05 1.91 5.65
C LEU A 13 14.36 3.41 5.54
N HIS A 14 15.63 3.75 5.32
CA HIS A 14 16.06 5.13 5.07
C HIS A 14 16.30 5.40 3.59
N TYR A 15 16.84 4.41 2.88
CA TYR A 15 17.20 4.52 1.48
C TYR A 15 16.75 3.30 0.71
N TRP A 16 16.23 3.53 -0.49
CA TRP A 16 16.07 2.52 -1.52
C TRP A 16 16.90 2.97 -2.73
N ASN A 17 17.71 2.08 -3.30
CA ASN A 17 18.59 2.41 -4.43
C ASN A 17 19.42 3.70 -4.24
N ASN A 18 19.97 3.89 -3.03
CA ASN A 18 20.77 5.06 -2.63
C ASN A 18 20.01 6.42 -2.64
N THR A 19 18.68 6.42 -2.61
CA THR A 19 17.88 7.65 -2.47
C THR A 19 16.90 7.54 -1.31
N GLU A 20 16.55 8.66 -0.69
CA GLU A 20 15.52 8.76 0.38
C GLU A 20 14.12 9.06 -0.19
N LYS A 21 14.05 9.29 -1.49
CA LYS A 21 12.84 9.63 -2.23
C LYS A 21 12.80 8.91 -3.57
N THR A 22 11.60 8.62 -4.03
CA THR A 22 11.33 8.18 -5.40
C THR A 22 11.25 9.39 -6.34
N ASN A 23 11.46 9.14 -7.64
CA ASN A 23 11.19 10.13 -8.69
C ASN A 23 9.79 9.93 -9.32
N ALA A 24 9.01 8.96 -8.82
CA ALA A 24 7.72 8.60 -9.39
C ALA A 24 6.58 9.55 -8.98
N PHE A 25 6.73 10.32 -7.90
CA PHE A 25 5.67 11.17 -7.33
C PHE A 25 6.21 12.54 -6.90
N GLU A 26 5.32 13.47 -6.59
CA GLU A 26 5.67 14.79 -6.04
C GLU A 26 5.87 14.73 -4.52
N ALA A 27 6.58 15.72 -3.95
CA ALA A 27 6.69 15.83 -2.50
C ALA A 27 5.36 16.31 -1.90
N PRO A 28 4.93 15.80 -0.72
CA PRO A 28 5.65 14.86 0.17
C PRO A 28 5.44 13.36 -0.13
N CYS A 29 4.61 13.00 -1.11
CA CYS A 29 4.26 11.61 -1.45
C CYS A 29 5.44 10.74 -1.90
N ASN A 30 6.52 11.37 -2.35
CA ASN A 30 7.69 10.68 -2.88
C ASN A 30 8.70 10.19 -1.82
N MET A 31 8.45 10.44 -0.54
CA MET A 31 9.37 10.06 0.53
C MET A 31 9.33 8.55 0.82
N ILE A 32 10.50 7.98 1.10
CA ILE A 32 10.64 6.59 1.54
C ILE A 32 10.54 6.56 3.06
N ASN A 33 9.36 6.16 3.54
CA ASN A 33 9.03 6.04 4.95
C ASN A 33 8.64 4.61 5.33
N GLY A 34 8.73 4.31 6.62
CA GLY A 34 8.33 3.03 7.19
C GLY A 34 9.39 1.94 7.09
N SER A 35 8.96 0.68 7.19
CA SER A 35 9.82 -0.49 7.00
C SER A 35 9.87 -0.93 5.52
N ALA A 36 10.55 -2.04 5.23
CA ALA A 36 10.47 -2.71 3.92
C ALA A 36 9.23 -3.61 3.75
N GLY A 37 8.38 -3.73 4.79
CA GLY A 37 7.13 -4.52 4.76
C GLY A 37 7.23 -5.88 5.44
N GLU A 38 8.42 -6.43 5.64
CA GLU A 38 8.59 -7.75 6.25
C GLU A 38 8.84 -7.69 7.76
N LEU A 39 9.48 -6.61 8.23
CA LEU A 39 9.90 -6.45 9.62
C LEU A 39 9.38 -5.15 10.21
N PHE A 40 8.66 -5.25 11.31
CA PHE A 40 8.18 -4.11 12.09
C PHE A 40 8.74 -4.15 13.51
N HIS A 41 8.93 -2.98 14.12
CA HIS A 41 9.42 -2.92 15.49
C HIS A 41 8.42 -3.54 16.49
N PRO A 42 8.88 -4.16 17.60
CA PRO A 42 8.00 -4.78 18.58
C PRO A 42 7.20 -3.75 19.36
N ARG A 43 6.11 -4.21 20.00
CA ARG A 43 5.19 -3.37 20.79
C ARG A 43 4.56 -2.26 19.95
N ARG A 44 4.10 -2.59 18.74
CA ARG A 44 3.33 -1.66 17.91
C ARG A 44 2.09 -1.17 18.65
N GLN A 45 1.78 0.10 18.44
CA GLN A 45 0.53 0.69 18.90
C GLN A 45 -0.60 0.36 17.91
N ARG A 46 -1.85 0.62 18.33
CA ARG A 46 -3.05 0.41 17.52
C ARG A 46 -3.38 1.67 16.71
N ASP A 47 -2.38 2.17 16.00
CA ASP A 47 -2.45 3.37 15.16
C ASP A 47 -2.44 2.98 13.68
N TYR A 48 -1.26 2.77 13.09
CA TYR A 48 -1.05 2.35 11.72
C TYR A 48 0.28 1.65 11.58
N VAL A 49 0.50 0.93 10.49
CA VAL A 49 1.85 0.53 10.06
C VAL A 49 2.19 1.26 8.78
N GLU A 50 3.47 1.54 8.60
CA GLU A 50 3.96 2.21 7.40
C GLU A 50 5.12 1.40 6.83
N PHE A 51 5.09 1.16 5.53
CA PHE A 51 6.16 0.48 4.81
C PHE A 51 6.28 1.02 3.38
N TYR A 52 7.48 0.94 2.83
CA TYR A 52 7.74 1.30 1.45
C TYR A 52 7.58 0.07 0.56
N SER A 53 6.62 0.12 -0.38
CA SER A 53 6.47 -0.92 -1.38
C SER A 53 7.32 -0.59 -2.61
N THR A 54 8.30 -1.44 -2.88
CA THR A 54 9.15 -1.31 -4.08
C THR A 54 8.36 -1.58 -5.36
N ASP A 55 7.22 -2.27 -5.27
CA ASP A 55 6.41 -2.62 -6.43
C ASP A 55 5.54 -1.47 -6.94
N ILE A 56 5.20 -0.52 -6.07
CA ILE A 56 4.39 0.66 -6.44
C ILE A 56 5.11 1.98 -6.10
N CYS A 57 6.44 1.89 -5.89
CA CYS A 57 7.33 3.02 -5.65
C CYS A 57 6.86 4.06 -4.60
N ARG A 58 6.05 3.67 -3.60
CA ARG A 58 5.55 4.59 -2.56
C ARG A 58 5.49 3.93 -1.20
N SER A 59 5.50 4.78 -0.18
CA SER A 59 5.14 4.38 1.17
C SER A 59 3.63 4.27 1.32
N LEU A 60 3.23 3.17 1.96
CA LEU A 60 1.84 2.86 2.29
C LEU A 60 1.66 2.93 3.79
N ARG A 61 0.63 3.66 4.20
CA ARG A 61 0.18 3.73 5.58
C ARG A 61 -1.10 2.92 5.72
N VAL A 62 -1.10 1.95 6.62
CA VAL A 62 -2.18 0.97 6.78
C VAL A 62 -2.71 1.10 8.21
N PRO A 63 -3.94 1.58 8.41
CA PRO A 63 -4.49 1.80 9.75
C PRO A 63 -4.76 0.49 10.48
N TYR A 64 -4.73 0.55 11.82
CA TYR A 64 -5.20 -0.54 12.67
C TYR A 64 -6.69 -0.78 12.45
N LYS A 65 -7.08 -2.05 12.29
CA LYS A 65 -8.47 -2.48 12.12
C LYS A 65 -9.01 -3.13 13.39
N GLU A 66 -8.40 -4.23 13.80
CA GLU A 66 -8.93 -5.07 14.88
C GLU A 66 -7.86 -5.94 15.56
N GLU A 67 -8.21 -6.50 16.71
CA GLU A 67 -7.46 -7.59 17.32
C GLU A 67 -7.89 -8.90 16.67
N MET A 68 -6.94 -9.80 16.43
CA MET A 68 -7.20 -11.11 15.86
C MET A 68 -6.47 -12.19 16.65
N SER A 69 -6.92 -13.43 16.55
CA SER A 69 -6.20 -14.59 17.05
C SER A 69 -6.13 -15.66 15.96
N MET A 70 -4.92 -16.06 15.58
CA MET A 70 -4.67 -17.01 14.50
C MET A 70 -3.70 -18.08 14.97
N TYR A 71 -4.10 -19.35 14.85
CA TYR A 71 -3.32 -20.49 15.33
C TYR A 71 -2.89 -20.39 16.82
N GLY A 72 -3.70 -19.71 17.65
CA GLY A 72 -3.41 -19.48 19.08
C GLY A 72 -2.41 -18.34 19.35
N LEU A 73 -2.09 -17.53 18.34
CA LEU A 73 -1.30 -16.32 18.45
C LEU A 73 -2.22 -15.10 18.36
N ASP A 74 -2.21 -14.28 19.40
CA ASP A 74 -2.92 -13.01 19.41
C ASP A 74 -2.12 -11.96 18.62
N GLY A 75 -2.83 -11.14 17.85
CA GLY A 75 -2.23 -10.20 16.91
C GLY A 75 -3.11 -8.98 16.66
N TYR A 76 -2.53 -8.00 15.99
CA TYR A 76 -3.21 -6.81 15.50
C TYR A 76 -3.27 -6.89 13.97
N ARG A 77 -4.48 -6.74 13.44
CA ARG A 77 -4.71 -6.60 12.01
C ARG A 77 -4.65 -5.14 11.63
N PHE A 78 -3.80 -4.83 10.66
CA PHE A 78 -3.77 -3.55 9.96
C PHE A 78 -4.35 -3.80 8.57
N GLN A 79 -5.38 -3.05 8.19
CA GLN A 79 -6.12 -3.25 6.95
C GLN A 79 -6.13 -1.97 6.15
N ALA A 80 -5.91 -2.06 4.85
CA ALA A 80 -6.05 -0.90 3.97
C ALA A 80 -7.53 -0.52 3.81
N ASP A 81 -7.79 0.76 3.59
CA ASP A 81 -9.14 1.28 3.36
C ASP A 81 -9.23 1.99 2.01
N GLU A 82 -10.45 2.41 1.67
CA GLU A 82 -10.74 3.16 0.45
C GLU A 82 -9.93 4.46 0.33
N MET A 83 -9.41 5.01 1.43
CA MET A 83 -8.64 6.26 1.44
C MET A 83 -7.25 6.09 0.84
N MET A 84 -6.71 4.86 0.77
CA MET A 84 -5.36 4.59 0.29
C MET A 84 -5.14 5.03 -1.18
N PHE A 85 -6.13 4.77 -2.04
CA PHE A 85 -6.13 5.14 -3.46
C PHE A 85 -7.32 6.04 -3.82
N ALA A 86 -7.95 6.68 -2.83
CA ALA A 86 -9.00 7.66 -3.06
C ALA A 86 -8.49 8.87 -3.85
N ALA A 87 -9.38 9.49 -4.61
CA ALA A 87 -9.11 10.76 -5.28
C ALA A 87 -8.85 11.89 -4.25
N PRO A 88 -8.11 12.95 -4.62
CA PRO A 88 -7.78 14.06 -3.70
C PRO A 88 -8.99 14.79 -3.12
N GLU A 89 -10.14 14.74 -3.80
CA GLU A 89 -11.40 15.30 -3.30
C GLU A 89 -11.90 14.56 -2.05
N THR A 90 -11.65 13.25 -1.98
CA THR A 90 -12.05 12.38 -0.87
C THR A 90 -10.93 12.27 0.17
N ASN A 91 -9.69 12.10 -0.27
CA ASN A 91 -8.50 12.11 0.59
C ASN A 91 -7.49 13.16 0.10
N PRO A 92 -7.51 14.39 0.65
CA PRO A 92 -6.63 15.47 0.24
C PRO A 92 -5.14 15.14 0.29
N ASP A 93 -4.70 14.19 1.13
CA ASP A 93 -3.30 13.80 1.24
C ASP A 93 -2.78 13.08 -0.03
N ASN A 94 -3.67 12.58 -0.89
CA ASN A 94 -3.30 11.86 -2.11
C ASN A 94 -2.96 12.77 -3.30
N TRP A 95 -3.09 14.10 -3.16
CA TRP A 95 -2.88 15.05 -4.26
C TRP A 95 -1.55 14.89 -5.01
N CYS A 96 -0.48 14.53 -4.29
CA CYS A 96 0.88 14.42 -4.84
C CYS A 96 1.17 13.08 -5.54
N TYR A 97 0.21 12.14 -5.61
CA TYR A 97 0.34 10.90 -6.38
C TYR A 97 -0.11 11.05 -7.84
N CYS A 98 -0.74 12.16 -8.22
CA CYS A 98 -1.34 12.32 -9.54
C CYS A 98 -0.34 12.67 -10.66
N ASN A 99 0.76 13.37 -10.35
CA ASN A 99 1.74 13.89 -11.33
C ASN A 99 1.07 14.62 -12.51
N GLY A 100 0.07 15.46 -12.24
CA GLY A 100 -0.78 16.08 -13.26
C GLY A 100 -2.25 15.68 -13.06
N GLU A 101 -2.87 15.11 -14.09
CA GLU A 101 -4.26 14.64 -14.01
C GLU A 101 -4.35 13.37 -13.15
N CYS A 102 -5.20 13.44 -12.12
CA CYS A 102 -5.41 12.31 -11.22
C CYS A 102 -6.17 11.18 -11.92
N PRO A 103 -5.76 9.92 -11.73
CA PRO A 103 -6.58 8.80 -12.16
C PRO A 103 -7.91 8.77 -11.39
N PRO A 104 -8.93 8.07 -11.90
CA PRO A 104 -10.15 7.77 -11.15
C PRO A 104 -9.85 7.15 -9.78
N ALA A 105 -10.75 7.35 -8.81
CA ALA A 105 -10.59 6.79 -7.47
C ALA A 105 -10.41 5.27 -7.50
N GLY A 106 -9.57 4.77 -6.58
CA GLY A 106 -9.17 3.36 -6.47
C GLY A 106 -8.09 2.91 -7.45
N LEU A 107 -7.59 3.82 -8.29
CA LEU A 107 -6.45 3.59 -9.17
C LEU A 107 -5.25 4.45 -8.77
N LEU A 108 -4.05 3.89 -8.89
CA LEU A 108 -2.78 4.58 -8.74
C LEU A 108 -1.99 4.50 -10.04
N ASN A 109 -1.53 5.64 -10.57
CA ASN A 109 -0.74 5.69 -11.79
C ASN A 109 0.73 5.35 -11.48
N GLU A 110 1.20 4.20 -11.98
CA GLU A 110 2.55 3.69 -11.76
C GLU A 110 3.47 3.87 -12.99
N THR A 111 3.06 4.69 -13.96
CA THR A 111 3.79 4.84 -15.22
C THR A 111 5.25 5.25 -15.01
N LEU A 112 5.51 6.21 -14.12
CA LEU A 112 6.88 6.66 -13.82
C LEU A 112 7.67 5.63 -12.99
N CYS A 113 7.00 4.84 -12.15
CA CYS A 113 7.64 3.76 -11.39
C CYS A 113 8.03 2.60 -12.32
N ARG A 114 7.19 2.29 -13.31
CA ARG A 114 7.34 1.15 -14.24
C ARG A 114 7.95 1.54 -15.56
N PHE A 115 9.05 2.31 -15.51
CA PHE A 115 9.90 2.63 -16.68
C PHE A 115 9.16 3.27 -17.87
N GLY A 116 8.08 4.03 -17.61
CA GLY A 116 7.26 4.69 -18.62
C GLY A 116 6.17 3.81 -19.24
N VAL A 117 5.98 2.57 -18.77
CA VAL A 117 4.88 1.71 -19.21
C VAL A 117 3.57 2.22 -18.60
N PRO A 118 2.52 2.49 -19.41
CA PRO A 118 1.24 2.96 -18.90
C PRO A 118 0.57 1.86 -18.07
N ALA A 119 0.76 1.92 -16.75
CA ALA A 119 0.31 0.90 -15.80
C ALA A 119 -0.38 1.57 -14.61
N PHE A 120 -1.48 0.96 -14.18
CA PHE A 120 -2.23 1.38 -13.01
C PHE A 120 -2.31 0.25 -12.00
N VAL A 121 -2.28 0.59 -10.72
CA VAL A 121 -2.48 -0.37 -9.62
C VAL A 121 -3.79 -0.08 -8.93
N SER A 122 -4.48 -1.14 -8.56
CA SER A 122 -5.73 -1.12 -7.80
C SER A 122 -5.75 -2.25 -6.77
N PHE A 123 -6.76 -2.28 -5.93
CA PHE A 123 -7.04 -3.50 -5.16
C PHE A 123 -7.59 -4.60 -6.07
N PRO A 124 -7.40 -5.89 -5.70
CA PRO A 124 -7.97 -7.00 -6.46
C PRO A 124 -9.46 -6.81 -6.74
N HIS A 125 -9.88 -7.25 -7.93
CA HIS A 125 -11.22 -7.03 -8.45
C HIS A 125 -11.73 -5.59 -8.38
N MET A 126 -10.84 -4.60 -8.46
CA MET A 126 -11.17 -3.18 -8.42
C MET A 126 -11.93 -2.79 -7.14
N LEU A 127 -11.60 -3.43 -6.01
CA LEU A 127 -12.12 -3.04 -4.70
C LEU A 127 -11.80 -1.56 -4.43
N TYR A 128 -12.81 -0.80 -4.00
CA TYR A 128 -12.78 0.65 -3.80
C TYR A 128 -12.57 1.51 -5.05
N ALA A 129 -12.60 0.94 -6.26
CA ALA A 129 -12.54 1.72 -7.49
C ALA A 129 -13.83 2.47 -7.78
N ASP A 130 -13.69 3.58 -8.51
CA ASP A 130 -14.83 4.34 -9.03
C ASP A 130 -15.73 3.42 -9.88
N PRO A 131 -17.07 3.49 -9.76
CA PRO A 131 -17.98 2.68 -10.55
C PRO A 131 -17.74 2.77 -12.07
N ALA A 132 -17.30 3.92 -12.58
CA ALA A 132 -16.96 4.09 -13.99
C ALA A 132 -15.76 3.26 -14.43
N VAL A 133 -14.84 2.89 -13.52
CA VAL A 133 -13.74 1.95 -13.78
C VAL A 133 -14.28 0.52 -13.86
N LEU A 134 -15.14 0.14 -12.91
CA LEU A 134 -15.78 -1.18 -12.88
C LEU A 134 -16.59 -1.44 -14.15
N ASP A 135 -17.38 -0.46 -14.60
CA ASP A 135 -18.21 -0.54 -15.81
C ASP A 135 -17.41 -0.75 -17.11
N GLN A 136 -16.11 -0.44 -17.10
CA GLN A 136 -15.20 -0.63 -18.23
C GLN A 136 -14.48 -1.99 -18.21
N THR A 137 -14.72 -2.80 -17.20
CA THR A 137 -14.08 -4.10 -17.00
C THR A 137 -15.13 -5.21 -16.92
N VAL A 138 -14.74 -6.47 -17.16
CA VAL A 138 -15.66 -7.61 -17.17
C VAL A 138 -15.18 -8.65 -16.17
N GLY A 139 -16.09 -9.16 -15.33
CA GLY A 139 -15.79 -10.24 -14.38
C GLY A 139 -15.21 -9.76 -13.05
N GLN A 140 -15.33 -8.47 -12.71
CA GLN A 140 -14.93 -7.97 -11.41
C GLN A 140 -16.00 -8.26 -10.36
N GLU A 141 -15.59 -8.84 -9.22
CA GLU A 141 -16.45 -9.14 -8.08
C GLU A 141 -15.77 -8.59 -6.81
N PRO A 142 -15.81 -7.27 -6.56
CA PRO A 142 -15.18 -6.66 -5.39
C PRO A 142 -15.68 -7.30 -4.08
N ASN A 143 -14.76 -7.67 -3.19
CA ASN A 143 -15.08 -8.28 -1.92
C ASN A 143 -14.03 -7.90 -0.87
N GLU A 144 -14.41 -7.10 0.11
CA GLU A 144 -13.48 -6.58 1.13
C GLU A 144 -12.80 -7.68 1.95
N THR A 145 -13.44 -8.84 2.14
CA THR A 145 -12.84 -9.95 2.90
C THR A 145 -11.79 -10.72 2.09
N LEU A 146 -11.90 -10.73 0.77
CA LEU A 146 -11.06 -11.53 -0.14
C LEU A 146 -10.05 -10.72 -0.95
N HIS A 147 -10.27 -9.41 -1.07
CA HIS A 147 -9.57 -8.52 -1.98
C HIS A 147 -8.99 -7.30 -1.27
N ASN A 148 -8.81 -7.38 0.05
CA ASN A 148 -8.24 -6.29 0.84
C ASN A 148 -6.84 -6.65 1.35
N PHE A 149 -5.99 -5.64 1.37
CA PHE A 149 -4.65 -5.73 1.88
C PHE A 149 -4.64 -5.71 3.41
N ASN A 150 -4.21 -6.81 4.02
CA ASN A 150 -4.05 -6.94 5.47
C ASN A 150 -2.59 -7.27 5.85
N ILE A 151 -2.13 -6.67 6.94
CA ILE A 151 -0.89 -7.03 7.63
C ILE A 151 -1.28 -7.42 9.06
N ASP A 152 -1.05 -8.69 9.39
CA ASP A 152 -1.26 -9.18 10.74
C ASP A 152 0.09 -9.20 11.49
N LEU A 153 0.15 -8.49 12.62
CA LEU A 153 1.34 -8.38 13.46
C LEU A 153 1.10 -8.93 14.86
N GLU A 154 1.99 -9.82 15.29
CA GLU A 154 2.07 -10.26 16.68
C GLU A 154 2.70 -9.12 17.53
N PRO A 155 2.03 -8.59 18.56
CA PRO A 155 2.48 -7.38 19.27
C PRO A 155 3.65 -7.62 20.24
N VAL A 156 3.83 -8.86 20.71
CA VAL A 156 4.77 -9.23 21.76
C VAL A 156 5.68 -10.32 21.24
N GLY A 157 6.69 -9.96 20.41
CA GLY A 157 7.67 -10.84 19.74
C GLY A 157 8.37 -11.93 20.56
N ARG A 158 7.59 -12.79 21.22
CA ARG A 158 7.98 -13.84 22.18
C ARG A 158 8.26 -15.13 21.45
N HIS A 159 7.59 -15.36 20.33
CA HIS A 159 7.77 -16.56 19.51
C HIS A 159 8.50 -16.28 18.20
N PHE A 160 8.30 -15.10 17.59
CA PHE A 160 9.00 -14.66 16.39
C PHE A 160 9.27 -13.15 16.47
N PRO A 161 10.31 -12.61 15.81
CA PRO A 161 10.33 -11.16 15.52
C PRO A 161 9.02 -10.82 14.78
N ASN A 162 8.45 -9.61 14.94
CA ASN A 162 7.14 -9.25 14.36
C ASN A 162 7.24 -9.24 12.82
N ILE A 163 7.09 -10.44 12.26
CA ILE A 163 7.04 -10.73 10.84
C ILE A 163 5.64 -10.29 10.40
N GLY A 164 5.60 -9.38 9.45
CA GLY A 164 4.36 -9.05 8.76
C GLY A 164 3.90 -10.26 7.95
N TYR A 165 2.79 -10.87 8.35
CA TYR A 165 2.07 -11.76 7.44
C TYR A 165 1.19 -10.88 6.56
N GLN A 166 1.66 -10.62 5.35
CA GLN A 166 0.91 -9.93 4.32
C GLN A 166 0.01 -10.96 3.64
N SER A 167 -1.30 -10.91 3.90
CA SER A 167 -2.20 -11.95 3.39
C SER A 167 -2.54 -11.79 1.91
N GLU A 168 -2.20 -10.69 1.25
CA GLU A 168 -2.48 -10.48 -0.18
C GLU A 168 -1.35 -9.72 -0.88
N VAL A 169 -0.86 -10.30 -1.98
CA VAL A 169 -0.01 -9.63 -2.97
C VAL A 169 -0.91 -8.62 -3.68
N PHE A 170 -0.50 -7.35 -3.77
CA PHE A 170 -1.15 -6.37 -4.63
C PHE A 170 -1.44 -7.03 -5.97
N SER A 171 -2.71 -7.12 -6.37
CA SER A 171 -3.01 -7.59 -7.72
C SER A 171 -2.38 -6.61 -8.69
N PHE A 172 -1.34 -7.08 -9.37
CA PHE A 172 -0.69 -6.34 -10.43
C PHE A 172 -1.70 -6.09 -11.55
N ALA A 173 -1.91 -4.81 -11.85
CA ALA A 173 -2.42 -4.23 -13.07
C ALA A 173 -3.02 -5.21 -14.10
N GLU A 174 -4.33 -5.14 -14.31
CA GLU A 174 -4.83 -5.41 -15.66
C GLU A 174 -4.20 -4.35 -16.58
N VAL A 175 -3.31 -4.79 -17.47
CA VAL A 175 -2.75 -3.98 -18.56
C VAL A 175 -3.89 -3.72 -19.56
N GLY A 176 -4.76 -2.78 -19.22
CA GLY A 176 -5.78 -2.26 -20.11
C GLY A 176 -5.12 -1.38 -21.17
N TYR A 177 -4.72 -1.97 -22.31
CA TYR A 177 -4.48 -1.22 -23.55
C TYR A 177 -5.82 -0.66 -24.04
N ASN A 178 -6.34 0.39 -23.40
CA ASN A 178 -7.53 1.07 -23.90
C ASN A 178 -7.12 2.30 -24.71
N HIS A 179 -7.18 2.15 -26.04
CA HIS A 179 -6.96 3.20 -27.03
C HIS A 179 -7.89 4.43 -26.90
N THR A 180 -8.76 4.46 -25.89
CA THR A 180 -9.83 5.43 -25.67
C THR A 180 -9.55 6.48 -24.61
N LEU A 181 -8.54 6.30 -23.73
CA LEU A 181 -8.16 7.32 -22.73
C LEU A 181 -7.15 8.35 -23.27
N SER A 182 -6.79 8.25 -24.56
CA SER A 182 -6.05 9.28 -25.30
C SER A 182 -7.01 10.01 -26.24
N LYS A 183 -7.79 10.95 -25.72
CA LYS A 183 -8.36 12.04 -26.52
C LYS A 183 -8.32 13.35 -25.76
#